data_AF-A0A916NQQ7-F1
#
_entry.id   AF-A0A916NQQ7-F1
#
_cell.length_a   1.000
_cell.length_b   1.000
_cell.length_c   1.000
_cell.angle_alpha   90.00
_cell.angle_beta   90.00
_cell.angle_gamma   90.00
#
_symmetry.space_group_name_H-M   'P 1'
#
loop_
_entity.id
_entity.type
_entity.pdbx_description
1 polymer ?
#
loop_
_entity_poly.entity_id
_entity_poly.type
_entity_poly.pdbx_seq_one_letter_code
_entity_poly.pdbx_strand_id
1 'polypeptide(L)'
;MSTIFIGAKPLNMEQQLQQLAAEWNAECRRIPEGYWFLPEYMMRIHGIHIDEEANGWRFWREADATTWEDFLLMHMTHRLASQHGQLLEYEAQGTIRLIEPEPHTFSTFDLYAERVLAKESGLVRDMKKNWIYAHRTRYVR
;
A
#
# COMPACT_ATOMS: atom_id res chain seq x y z
N MET A 1 8.56 10.18 1.80
CA MET A 1 7.54 9.55 0.95
C MET A 1 8.02 8.13 0.70
N SER A 2 7.16 7.13 0.90
CA SER A 2 7.51 5.72 0.67
C SER A 2 7.08 5.33 -0.73
N THR A 3 8.03 4.81 -1.51
CA THR A 3 7.82 4.40 -2.90
C THR A 3 8.18 2.93 -3.03
N ILE A 4 7.31 2.16 -3.69
CA ILE A 4 7.51 0.73 -3.96
C ILE A 4 7.46 0.52 -5.47
N PHE A 5 8.42 -0.22 -6.00
CA PHE A 5 8.48 -0.56 -7.41
C PHE A 5 8.29 -2.07 -7.63
N ILE A 6 7.54 -2.43 -8.67
CA ILE A 6 7.37 -3.81 -9.15
C ILE A 6 7.86 -3.90 -10.60
N GLY A 7 8.94 -4.64 -10.81
CA GLY A 7 9.62 -4.78 -12.11
C GLY A 7 8.94 -5.73 -13.10
N ALA A 8 7.64 -5.59 -13.35
CA ALA A 8 6.89 -6.49 -14.22
C ALA A 8 6.24 -5.81 -15.43
N LYS A 9 6.73 -6.19 -16.62
CA LYS A 9 6.07 -6.01 -17.92
C LYS A 9 5.97 -7.37 -18.65
N PRO A 10 4.85 -7.70 -19.32
CA PRO A 10 3.60 -6.95 -19.40
C PRO A 10 2.61 -7.35 -18.29
N LEU A 11 2.21 -6.39 -17.44
CA LEU A 11 1.08 -6.54 -16.52
C LEU A 11 -0.13 -5.77 -17.06
N ASN A 12 -1.28 -6.42 -17.16
CA ASN A 12 -2.55 -5.72 -17.35
C ASN A 12 -2.97 -5.06 -16.03
N MET A 13 -2.32 -3.94 -15.70
CA MET A 13 -2.49 -3.25 -14.42
C MET A 13 -3.94 -2.77 -14.23
N GLU A 14 -4.62 -2.37 -15.31
CA GLU A 14 -6.03 -1.98 -15.23
C GLU A 14 -6.90 -3.09 -14.67
N GLN A 15 -6.79 -4.30 -15.21
CA GLN A 15 -7.56 -5.45 -14.76
C GLN A 15 -7.24 -5.80 -13.30
N GLN A 16 -5.96 -5.76 -12.92
CA GLN A 16 -5.54 -6.04 -11.55
C GLN A 16 -6.11 -5.03 -10.56
N LEU A 17 -6.06 -3.73 -10.90
CA LEU A 17 -6.59 -2.67 -10.07
C LEU A 17 -8.12 -2.70 -10.00
N GLN A 18 -8.81 -3.03 -11.08
CA GLN A 18 -10.26 -3.22 -11.07
C GLN A 18 -10.69 -4.37 -10.17
N GLN A 19 -9.96 -5.50 -10.19
CA GLN A 19 -10.22 -6.61 -9.29
C GLN A 19 -10.01 -6.20 -7.82
N LEU A 20 -8.89 -5.54 -7.51
CA LEU A 20 -8.62 -5.03 -6.17
C LEU A 20 -9.68 -4.01 -5.73
N ALA A 21 -10.13 -3.16 -6.65
CA ALA A 21 -11.14 -2.15 -6.37
C ALA A 21 -12.49 -2.79 -6.02
N ALA A 22 -12.89 -3.84 -6.73
CA ALA A 22 -14.12 -4.58 -6.41
C ALA A 22 -14.03 -5.27 -5.03
N GLU A 23 -12.89 -5.90 -4.72
CA GLU A 23 -12.69 -6.61 -3.44
C GLU A 23 -12.68 -5.66 -2.23
N TRP A 24 -12.08 -4.48 -2.38
CA TRP A 24 -11.92 -3.50 -1.31
C TRP A 24 -12.98 -2.40 -1.32
N ASN A 25 -13.97 -2.49 -2.20
CA ASN A 25 -14.98 -1.47 -2.42
C ASN A 25 -14.33 -0.07 -2.59
N ALA A 26 -13.42 0.01 -3.55
CA ALA A 26 -12.64 1.19 -3.89
C ALA A 26 -12.99 1.67 -5.31
N GLU A 27 -12.62 2.91 -5.61
CA GLU A 27 -12.66 3.46 -6.95
C GLU A 27 -11.24 3.45 -7.54
N CYS A 28 -11.09 3.01 -8.78
CA CYS A 28 -9.84 3.14 -9.52
C CYS A 28 -10.04 4.11 -10.68
N ARG A 29 -9.32 5.24 -10.68
CA ARG A 29 -9.38 6.25 -11.73
C ARG A 29 -8.12 6.19 -12.60
N ARG A 30 -8.28 6.29 -13.91
CA ARG A 30 -7.15 6.53 -14.82
C ARG A 30 -6.73 8.00 -14.69
N ILE A 31 -5.44 8.24 -14.55
CA ILE A 31 -4.80 9.56 -14.57
C ILE A 31 -3.71 9.58 -15.65
N PRO A 32 -3.20 10.75 -16.08
CA PRO A 32 -2.20 10.82 -17.17
C PRO A 32 -0.97 9.94 -16.93
N GLU A 33 -0.50 9.84 -15.69
CA GLU A 33 0.71 9.11 -15.28
C GLU A 33 0.48 7.61 -15.06
N GLY A 34 -0.79 7.18 -14.96
CA GLY A 34 -1.14 5.82 -14.60
C GLY A 34 -2.54 5.70 -13.98
N TYR A 35 -2.61 5.31 -12.71
CA TYR A 35 -3.87 5.10 -12.00
C TYR A 35 -3.84 5.70 -10.60
N TRP A 36 -5.04 5.99 -10.08
CA TRP A 36 -5.26 6.43 -8.72
C TRP A 36 -6.31 5.55 -8.04
N PHE A 37 -5.89 4.83 -7.00
CA PHE A 37 -6.72 3.89 -6.25
C PHE A 37 -7.24 4.56 -4.98
N LEU A 38 -8.57 4.69 -4.89
CA LEU A 38 -9.30 5.49 -3.91
C LEU A 38 -10.26 4.63 -3.09
N PRO A 39 -9.88 4.17 -1.89
CA PRO A 39 -10.77 3.40 -1.02
C PRO A 39 -11.97 4.20 -0.52
N GLU A 40 -13.18 3.61 -0.50
CA GLU A 40 -14.41 4.31 -0.10
C GLU A 40 -14.40 4.76 1.37
N TYR A 41 -13.84 3.95 2.27
CA TYR A 41 -13.77 4.23 3.71
C TYR A 41 -12.99 5.52 4.08
N MET A 42 -12.35 6.17 3.11
CA MET A 42 -11.50 7.35 3.30
C MET A 42 -12.09 8.68 2.81
N MET A 43 -13.39 8.72 2.46
CA MET A 43 -14.00 9.87 1.79
C MET A 43 -13.24 10.33 0.52
N ARG A 44 -12.37 9.46 -0.02
CA ARG A 44 -11.54 9.69 -1.22
C ARG A 44 -10.62 10.91 -1.13
N ILE A 45 -10.17 11.27 0.08
CA ILE A 45 -9.25 12.40 0.28
C ILE A 45 -7.83 12.04 -0.19
N HIS A 46 -7.37 10.84 0.18
CA HIS A 46 -6.04 10.31 -0.14
C HIS A 46 -6.17 8.95 -0.80
N GLY A 47 -5.18 8.57 -1.60
CA GLY A 47 -5.19 7.32 -2.36
C GLY A 47 -3.79 6.78 -2.66
N ILE A 48 -3.76 5.62 -3.32
CA ILE A 48 -2.51 5.03 -3.82
C ILE A 48 -2.35 5.44 -5.28
N HIS A 49 -1.24 6.10 -5.59
CA HIS A 49 -0.86 6.42 -6.96
C HIS A 49 -0.06 5.24 -7.54
N ILE A 50 -0.40 4.85 -8.75
CA ILE A 50 0.24 3.77 -9.49
C ILE A 50 0.68 4.32 -10.84
N ASP A 51 1.97 4.63 -10.97
CA ASP A 51 2.54 5.20 -12.19
C ASP A 51 3.16 4.12 -13.06
N GLU A 52 3.00 4.26 -14.38
CA GLU A 52 3.69 3.39 -15.33
C GLU A 52 5.12 3.91 -15.57
N GLU A 53 6.09 3.04 -15.37
CA GLU A 53 7.51 3.35 -15.54
C GLU A 53 8.13 2.49 -16.67
N ALA A 54 9.33 2.83 -17.11
CA ALA A 54 10.01 2.12 -18.21
C ALA A 54 10.10 0.60 -17.97
N ASN A 55 10.38 0.19 -16.74
CA ASN A 55 10.66 -1.20 -16.37
C ASN A 55 9.59 -1.85 -15.46
N GLY A 56 8.45 -1.19 -15.25
CA GLY A 56 7.46 -1.70 -14.29
C GLY A 56 6.49 -0.65 -13.80
N TRP A 57 6.09 -0.77 -12.55
CA TRP A 57 5.06 0.05 -11.93
C TRP A 57 5.52 0.61 -10.60
N ARG A 58 5.30 1.90 -10.41
CA ARG A 58 5.65 2.62 -9.18
C ARG A 58 4.40 2.89 -8.36
N PHE A 59 4.41 2.47 -7.11
CA PHE A 59 3.35 2.67 -6.15
C PHE A 59 3.80 3.63 -5.06
N TRP A 60 2.99 4.66 -4.80
CA TRP A 60 3.28 5.63 -3.74
C TRP A 60 2.00 6.25 -3.19
N ARG A 61 2.15 6.96 -2.07
CA ARG A 61 1.07 7.72 -1.42
C ARG A 61 1.58 9.08 -0.96
N GLU A 62 0.68 10.01 -0.66
CA GLU A 62 1.01 11.37 -0.23
C GLU A 62 1.66 11.40 1.16
N ALA A 63 2.37 12.47 1.53
CA ALA A 63 3.14 12.51 2.77
C ALA A 63 2.27 12.43 4.03
N ASP A 64 1.07 13.00 3.97
CA ASP A 64 0.04 13.11 5.00
C ASP A 64 -0.95 11.93 5.02
N ALA A 65 -0.76 10.93 4.16
CA ALA A 65 -1.56 9.73 4.14
C ALA A 65 -1.58 9.02 5.50
N THR A 66 -2.70 8.34 5.80
CA THR A 66 -2.88 7.65 7.08
C THR A 66 -2.26 6.25 7.08
N THR A 67 -2.33 5.59 8.24
CA THR A 67 -1.93 4.19 8.38
C THR A 67 -2.76 3.25 7.49
N TRP A 68 -3.94 3.67 7.03
CA TRP A 68 -4.76 2.88 6.13
C TRP A 68 -4.18 2.80 4.72
N GLU A 69 -3.68 3.90 4.18
CA GLU A 69 -3.01 3.97 2.88
C GLU A 69 -1.66 3.28 2.96
N ASP A 70 -0.93 3.41 4.07
CA ASP A 70 0.27 2.61 4.30
C ASP A 70 -0.07 1.11 4.27
N PHE A 71 -1.18 0.69 4.89
CA PHE A 71 -1.65 -0.69 4.80
C PHE A 71 -2.01 -1.08 3.36
N LEU A 72 -2.82 -0.29 2.66
CA LEU A 72 -3.24 -0.60 1.29
C LEU A 72 -2.06 -0.66 0.32
N LEU A 73 -1.11 0.25 0.46
CA LEU A 73 0.14 0.24 -0.31
C LEU A 73 0.87 -1.09 -0.12
N MET A 74 1.04 -1.52 1.13
CA MET A 74 1.70 -2.81 1.44
C MET A 74 0.87 -4.00 0.95
N HIS A 75 -0.43 -4.01 1.18
CA HIS A 75 -1.34 -5.07 0.75
C HIS A 75 -1.26 -5.28 -0.77
N MET A 76 -1.47 -4.20 -1.54
CA MET A 76 -1.52 -4.23 -3.00
C MET A 76 -0.18 -4.67 -3.58
N THR A 77 0.91 -4.06 -3.13
CA THR A 77 2.24 -4.32 -3.72
C THR A 77 2.72 -5.73 -3.42
N HIS A 78 2.62 -6.19 -2.18
CA HIS A 78 3.00 -7.55 -1.82
C HIS A 78 2.15 -8.61 -2.51
N ARG A 79 0.84 -8.37 -2.66
CA ARG A 79 -0.04 -9.28 -3.38
C ARG A 79 0.31 -9.36 -4.86
N LEU A 80 0.43 -8.22 -5.53
CA LEU A 80 0.75 -8.17 -6.97
C LEU A 80 2.12 -8.77 -7.25
N ALA A 81 3.14 -8.41 -6.47
CA ALA A 81 4.47 -8.97 -6.63
C ALA A 81 4.47 -10.50 -6.43
N SER A 82 3.77 -11.01 -5.41
CA SER A 82 3.64 -12.45 -5.20
C SER A 82 2.92 -13.17 -6.35
N GLN A 83 1.80 -12.61 -6.84
CA GLN A 83 1.03 -13.18 -7.97
C GLN A 83 1.86 -13.29 -9.25
N HIS A 84 2.86 -12.41 -9.41
CA HIS A 84 3.70 -12.34 -10.60
C HIS A 84 5.14 -12.81 -10.39
N GLY A 85 5.45 -13.41 -9.23
CA GLY A 85 6.77 -13.92 -8.91
C GLY A 85 7.87 -12.86 -8.93
N GLN A 86 7.54 -11.62 -8.53
CA GLN A 86 8.43 -10.46 -8.54
C GLN A 86 8.94 -10.13 -7.14
N LEU A 87 10.09 -9.45 -7.09
CA LEU A 87 10.56 -8.77 -5.89
C LEU A 87 10.01 -7.34 -5.83
N LEU A 88 9.95 -6.80 -4.62
CA LEU A 88 9.61 -5.41 -4.36
C LEU A 88 10.88 -4.59 -4.20
N GLU A 89 10.99 -3.47 -4.91
CA GLU A 89 12.04 -2.50 -4.66
C GLU A 89 11.50 -1.37 -3.79
N TYR A 90 12.05 -1.23 -2.60
CA TYR A 90 11.72 -0.16 -1.66
C TYR A 90 12.76 0.94 -1.75
N GLU A 91 12.32 2.13 -2.13
CA GLU A 91 13.15 3.33 -2.08
C GLU A 91 12.92 4.06 -0.75
N ALA A 92 13.96 4.11 0.09
CA ALA A 92 13.92 4.87 1.33
C ALA A 92 15.26 5.60 1.53
N GLN A 93 15.19 6.92 1.74
CA GLN A 93 16.35 7.77 2.03
C GLN A 93 17.49 7.64 0.98
N GLY A 94 17.13 7.50 -0.30
CA GLY A 94 18.09 7.36 -1.40
C GLY A 94 18.77 5.99 -1.50
N THR A 95 18.31 5.00 -0.72
CA THR A 95 18.76 3.60 -0.83
C THR A 95 17.63 2.74 -1.38
N ILE A 96 17.94 1.90 -2.36
CA ILE A 96 17.03 0.88 -2.90
C ILE A 96 17.28 -0.43 -2.16
N ARG A 97 16.21 -1.06 -1.68
CA ARG A 97 16.25 -2.39 -1.06
C ARG A 97 15.29 -3.33 -1.78
N LEU A 98 15.79 -4.49 -2.18
CA LEU A 98 14.97 -5.57 -2.72
C LEU A 98 14.40 -6.41 -1.56
N ILE A 99 13.10 -6.66 -1.58
CA ILE A 99 12.39 -7.40 -0.54
C ILE A 99 11.51 -8.46 -1.19
N GLU A 100 11.47 -9.65 -0.60
CA GLU A 100 10.54 -10.70 -1.01
C GLU A 100 9.09 -10.33 -0.61
N PRO A 101 8.10 -10.61 -1.46
CA PRO A 101 6.72 -10.32 -1.13
C PRO A 101 6.17 -11.26 -0.04
N GLU A 102 5.72 -10.68 1.08
CA GLU A 102 4.98 -11.34 2.16
C GLU A 102 3.43 -11.09 2.09
N PRO A 103 2.68 -11.59 1.08
CA PRO A 103 1.25 -11.25 0.90
C PRO A 103 0.37 -11.69 2.08
N HIS A 104 0.74 -12.77 2.79
CA HIS A 104 -0.01 -13.25 3.96
C HIS A 104 0.09 -12.28 5.14
N THR A 105 1.26 -11.68 5.35
CA THR A 105 1.54 -10.71 6.42
C THR A 105 0.72 -9.42 6.25
N PHE A 106 0.39 -9.06 5.01
CA PHE A 106 -0.35 -7.85 4.68
C PHE A 106 -1.75 -8.14 4.14
N SER A 107 -2.29 -9.34 4.39
CA SER A 107 -3.60 -9.74 3.89
C SER A 107 -4.77 -9.00 4.56
N THR A 108 -4.59 -8.56 5.81
CA THR A 108 -5.56 -7.77 6.57
C THR A 108 -4.89 -6.62 7.29
N PHE A 109 -5.67 -5.59 7.67
CA PHE A 109 -5.16 -4.46 8.44
C PHE A 109 -4.62 -4.87 9.81
N ASP A 110 -5.25 -5.86 10.46
CA ASP A 110 -4.81 -6.34 11.77
C ASP A 110 -3.44 -7.01 11.68
N LEU A 111 -3.20 -7.84 10.65
CA LEU A 111 -1.89 -8.46 10.42
C LEU A 111 -0.81 -7.42 10.09
N TYR A 112 -1.16 -6.39 9.31
CA TYR A 112 -0.30 -5.23 9.10
C TYR A 112 0.05 -4.53 10.43
N ALA A 113 -0.95 -4.25 11.27
CA ALA A 113 -0.73 -3.60 12.56
C ALA A 113 0.18 -4.46 13.46
N GLU A 114 -0.05 -5.77 13.52
CA GLU A 114 0.81 -6.71 14.24
C GLU A 114 2.25 -6.69 13.72
N ARG A 115 2.45 -6.66 12.40
CA ARG A 115 3.77 -6.56 11.77
C ARG A 115 4.50 -5.28 12.16
N VAL A 116 3.81 -4.13 12.14
CA VAL A 116 4.36 -2.82 12.55
C VAL A 116 4.72 -2.78 14.04
N LEU A 117 3.99 -3.55 14.85
CA LEU A 117 4.17 -3.65 16.30
C LEU A 117 5.12 -4.77 16.72
N ALA A 118 5.61 -5.61 15.80
CA ALA A 118 6.33 -6.83 16.13
C ALA A 118 7.62 -6.61 16.92
N LYS A 119 8.29 -5.46 16.73
CA LYS A 119 9.53 -5.09 17.45
C LYS A 119 9.28 -4.25 18.70
N GLU A 120 8.02 -3.91 18.99
CA GLU A 120 7.62 -3.05 20.09
C GLU A 120 7.12 -3.90 21.27
N SER A 121 7.38 -3.46 22.50
CA SER A 121 6.93 -4.17 23.71
C SER A 121 6.43 -3.22 24.79
N GLY A 122 5.56 -3.72 25.67
CA GLY A 122 5.03 -2.97 26.81
C GLY A 122 4.21 -1.74 26.40
N LEU A 123 4.31 -0.67 27.20
CA LEU A 123 3.52 0.56 27.03
C LEU A 123 3.65 1.19 25.64
N VAL A 124 4.85 1.13 25.03
CA VAL A 124 5.10 1.70 23.69
C VAL A 124 4.27 0.99 22.62
N ARG A 125 4.16 -0.34 22.71
CA ARG A 125 3.33 -1.15 21.81
C ARG A 125 1.86 -0.75 21.93
N ASP A 126 1.35 -0.61 23.15
CA ASP A 126 -0.06 -0.28 23.39
C ASP A 126 -0.40 1.14 22.89
N MET A 127 0.49 2.11 23.14
CA MET A 127 0.34 3.46 22.60
C MET A 127 0.34 3.48 21.08
N LYS A 128 1.28 2.78 20.43
CA LYS A 128 1.39 2.70 18.98
C LYS A 128 0.21 1.96 18.36
N LYS A 129 -0.29 0.90 19.01
CA LYS A 129 -1.52 0.19 18.63
C LYS A 129 -2.70 1.15 18.63
N ASN A 130 -2.94 1.85 19.74
CA ASN A 130 -4.03 2.82 19.84
C ASN A 130 -3.91 3.92 18.77
N TRP A 131 -2.69 4.39 18.49
CA TRP A 131 -2.43 5.35 17.42
C TRP A 131 -2.79 4.79 16.03
N ILE A 132 -2.36 3.58 15.67
CA ILE A 132 -2.67 2.92 14.39
C ILE A 132 -4.18 2.76 14.22
N TYR A 133 -4.89 2.25 15.23
CA TYR A 133 -6.33 2.06 15.14
C TYR A 133 -7.12 3.37 15.15
N ALA A 134 -6.62 4.42 15.82
CA ALA A 134 -7.24 5.74 15.73
C ALA A 134 -7.03 6.39 14.36
N HIS A 135 -5.89 6.13 13.69
CA HIS A 135 -5.59 6.65 12.34
C HIS A 135 -6.29 5.87 11.23
N ARG A 136 -6.68 4.61 11.47
CA ARG A 136 -7.56 3.84 10.58
C ARG A 136 -8.85 4.59 10.23
N THR A 137 -9.38 5.36 11.19
CA THR A 137 -10.68 6.02 11.09
C THR A 137 -10.56 7.52 11.32
N ARG A 138 -9.44 8.17 10.97
CA ARG A 138 -9.33 9.62 11.08
C ARG A 138 -10.25 10.30 10.05
N TYR A 139 -11.53 10.32 10.37
CA TYR A 139 -12.44 11.40 10.06
C TYR A 139 -11.78 12.67 10.56
N VAL A 140 -11.56 13.60 9.63
CA VAL A 140 -11.18 14.97 9.93
C VAL A 140 -12.11 15.49 11.05
N ARG A 141 -11.51 15.91 12.18
CA ARG A 141 -12.19 16.73 13.19
C ARG A 141 -12.36 18.14 12.67
#